data_AF-A0A3B3ZVR5-F1
#
_entry.id   AF-A0A3B3ZVR5-F1
#
_cell.length_a   1.000
_cell.length_b   1.000
_cell.length_c   1.000
_cell.angle_alpha   90.00
_cell.angle_beta   90.00
_cell.angle_gamma   90.00
#
_symmetry.space_group_name_H-M   'P 1'
#
loop_
_entity.id
_entity.type
_entity.pdbx_description
1 polymer ?
#
loop_
_entity_poly.entity_id
_entity_poly.type
_entity_poly.pdbx_seq_one_letter_code
_entity_poly.pdbx_strand_id
1 'polypeptide(L)'
;MESGVFLPCLDQFMMSPLVTWVKTFMPEDQTMLFDFSVLLDGVFLNDIMSQIPQDLTNVNRIHNLSLLVQNIKTYYQDHLKQLIMTPLPNVLLLAVNEKF
;
A
#
# COMPACT_ATOMS: atom_id res chain seq x y z
N MET A 1 40.36 -6.04 -5.64
CA MET A 1 39.18 -6.58 -4.95
C MET A 1 38.59 -5.42 -4.16
N GLU A 2 37.50 -4.85 -4.64
CA GLU A 2 36.88 -3.59 -4.17
C GLU A 2 36.05 -3.80 -2.89
N SER A 3 36.58 -4.59 -1.96
CA SER A 3 35.84 -5.08 -0.79
C SER A 3 35.45 -3.96 0.18
N GLY A 4 36.13 -2.80 0.13
CA GLY A 4 35.87 -1.67 1.02
C GLY A 4 34.81 -0.68 0.54
N VAL A 5 34.40 -0.71 -0.73
CA VAL A 5 33.40 0.23 -1.29
C VAL A 5 31.98 -0.29 -1.09
N PHE A 6 31.82 -1.61 -0.98
CA PHE A 6 30.51 -2.25 -0.80
C PHE A 6 29.92 -2.07 0.59
N LEU A 7 30.73 -2.06 1.66
CA LEU A 7 30.22 -1.93 3.04
C LEU A 7 29.49 -0.59 3.29
N PRO A 8 30.05 0.58 2.91
CA PRO A 8 29.36 1.85 3.10
C PRO A 8 28.02 1.94 2.34
N CYS A 9 27.96 1.36 1.14
CA CYS A 9 26.73 1.31 0.35
C CYS A 9 25.70 0.36 0.97
N LEU A 10 26.15 -0.77 1.53
CA LEU A 10 25.28 -1.72 2.21
C LEU A 10 24.70 -1.13 3.50
N ASP A 11 25.51 -0.46 4.32
CA ASP A 11 25.04 0.19 5.54
C ASP A 11 24.04 1.30 5.22
N GLN A 12 24.32 2.11 4.19
CA GLN A 12 23.38 3.13 3.72
C GLN A 12 22.06 2.51 3.21
N PHE A 13 22.13 1.38 2.50
CA PHE A 13 20.95 0.65 2.06
C PHE A 13 20.14 0.10 3.25
N MET A 14 20.79 -0.51 4.24
CA MET A 14 20.15 -1.06 5.44
C MET A 14 19.50 0.01 6.33
N MET A 15 19.94 1.27 6.20
CA MET A 15 19.37 2.45 6.85
C MET A 15 18.36 3.21 5.98
N SER A 16 18.10 2.74 4.75
CA SER A 16 17.18 3.42 3.84
C SER A 16 15.72 3.31 4.30
N PRO A 17 14.86 4.27 3.92
CA PRO A 17 13.43 4.21 4.22
C PRO A 17 12.74 2.92 3.73
N LEU A 18 13.23 2.33 2.64
CA LEU A 18 12.70 1.07 2.12
C LEU A 18 12.94 -0.08 3.11
N VAL A 19 14.17 -0.20 3.63
CA VAL A 19 14.50 -1.24 4.61
C VAL A 19 13.81 -0.97 5.95
N THR A 20 13.67 0.30 6.36
CA THR A 20 12.87 0.67 7.53
C THR A 20 11.41 0.24 7.39
N TRP A 21 10.80 0.44 6.23
CA TRP A 21 9.43 0.01 5.95
C TRP A 21 9.32 -1.52 5.91
N VAL A 22 10.27 -2.22 5.26
CA VAL A 22 10.31 -3.69 5.25
C VAL A 22 10.39 -4.27 6.67
N LYS A 23 11.13 -3.63 7.58
CA LYS A 23 11.23 -4.03 9.00
C LYS A 23 9.89 -3.95 9.75
N THR A 24 8.92 -3.15 9.31
CA THR A 24 7.61 -3.06 10.00
C THR A 24 6.75 -4.31 9.82
N PHE A 25 7.13 -5.22 8.91
CA PHE A 25 6.47 -6.51 8.72
C PHE A 25 7.02 -7.60 9.65
N MET A 26 8.08 -7.32 10.42
CA MET A 26 8.55 -8.20 11.47
C MET A 26 7.80 -7.96 12.78
N PRO A 27 7.55 -9.00 13.59
CA PRO A 27 7.07 -8.81 14.94
C PRO A 27 8.15 -8.11 15.80
N GLU A 28 7.73 -7.31 16.78
CA GLU A 28 8.64 -6.42 17.53
C GLU A 28 9.80 -7.16 18.21
N ASP A 29 9.59 -8.41 18.62
CA ASP A 29 10.58 -9.27 19.26
C ASP A 29 11.73 -9.74 18.33
N GLN A 30 11.55 -9.62 17.01
CA GLN A 30 12.50 -10.08 15.99
C GLN A 30 13.17 -8.94 15.21
N THR A 31 12.70 -7.71 15.37
CA THR A 31 13.24 -6.52 14.67
C THR A 31 14.74 -6.28 14.91
N MET A 32 15.24 -6.63 16.10
CA MET A 32 16.64 -6.51 16.49
C MET A 32 17.56 -7.53 15.78
N LEU A 33 16.99 -8.59 15.20
CA LEU A 33 17.73 -9.63 14.46
C LEU A 33 17.72 -9.40 12.94
N PHE A 34 17.14 -8.30 12.47
CA PHE A 34 17.04 -8.01 11.05
C PHE A 34 18.38 -7.54 10.47
N ASP A 35 18.97 -8.38 9.61
CA ASP A 35 20.17 -8.07 8.85
C ASP A 35 19.94 -8.26 7.33
N PHE A 36 20.98 -8.02 6.53
CA PHE A 36 20.89 -8.17 5.08
C PHE A 36 20.63 -9.62 4.63
N SER A 37 20.99 -10.62 5.43
CA SER A 37 20.83 -12.03 5.06
C SER A 37 19.35 -12.43 4.92
N VAL A 38 18.48 -11.81 5.71
CA VAL A 38 17.00 -11.95 5.64
C VAL A 38 16.44 -11.51 4.28
N LEU A 39 17.13 -10.60 3.58
CA LEU A 39 16.71 -10.09 2.28
C LEU A 39 17.30 -10.86 1.09
N LEU A 40 18.38 -11.62 1.32
CA LEU A 40 19.24 -12.14 0.26
C LEU A 40 18.57 -13.22 -0.58
N ASP A 41 17.81 -14.12 0.06
CA ASP A 41 17.13 -15.23 -0.60
C ASP A 41 15.77 -14.83 -1.19
N GLY A 42 15.29 -13.62 -0.86
CA GLY A 42 14.02 -13.07 -1.32
C GLY A 42 12.78 -13.74 -0.74
N VAL A 43 12.89 -14.70 0.18
CA VAL A 43 11.74 -15.38 0.79
C VAL A 43 10.92 -14.38 1.60
N PHE A 44 11.57 -13.63 2.48
CA PHE A 44 10.91 -12.61 3.30
C PHE A 44 10.25 -11.51 2.45
N LEU A 45 10.89 -11.11 1.34
CA LEU A 45 10.33 -10.13 0.41
C LEU A 45 9.08 -10.68 -0.29
N ASN A 46 9.08 -11.95 -0.70
CA ASN A 46 7.91 -12.59 -1.29
C ASN A 46 6.75 -12.70 -0.29
N ASP A 47 7.03 -12.98 0.99
CA ASP A 47 6.03 -13.01 2.05
C ASP A 47 5.38 -11.63 2.23
N ILE A 48 6.18 -10.55 2.21
CA ILE A 48 5.65 -9.18 2.21
C ILE A 48 4.77 -8.93 0.99
N MET A 49 5.25 -9.30 -0.21
CA MET A 49 4.47 -9.13 -1.45
C MET A 49 3.15 -9.89 -1.43
N SER A 50 3.06 -11.01 -0.70
CA SER A 50 1.82 -11.78 -0.53
C SER A 50 0.80 -11.11 0.38
N GLN A 51 1.25 -10.29 1.34
CA GLN A 51 0.40 -9.51 2.25
C GLN A 51 -0.13 -8.23 1.60
N ILE A 52 0.53 -7.76 0.54
CA ILE A 52 0.04 -6.64 -0.25
C ILE A 52 -1.11 -7.14 -1.13
N PRO A 53 -2.31 -6.56 -1.03
CA PRO A 53 -3.44 -6.96 -1.86
C PRO A 53 -3.07 -6.88 -3.35
N GLN A 54 -3.10 -8.02 -4.05
CA GLN A 54 -2.83 -8.10 -5.49
C GLN A 54 -3.92 -7.41 -6.34
N ASP A 55 -5.03 -7.01 -5.71
CA ASP A 55 -6.13 -6.26 -6.35
C ASP A 55 -5.74 -4.84 -6.80
N LEU A 56 -4.49 -4.42 -6.58
CA LEU A 56 -3.96 -3.23 -7.22
C LEU A 56 -3.78 -3.39 -8.75
N THR A 57 -4.01 -4.59 -9.30
CA THR A 57 -3.83 -4.86 -10.73
C THR A 57 -4.77 -4.10 -11.67
N ASN A 58 -5.84 -3.43 -11.19
CA ASN A 58 -6.54 -2.36 -11.94
C ASN A 58 -7.59 -1.66 -11.07
N VAL A 59 -7.21 -1.07 -9.92
CA VAL A 59 -8.08 -0.08 -9.25
C VAL A 59 -8.08 1.23 -10.04
N ASN A 60 -8.71 1.20 -11.21
CA ASN A 60 -9.00 2.41 -11.98
C ASN A 60 -9.72 3.37 -11.02
N ARG A 61 -9.32 4.65 -11.01
CA ARG A 61 -9.96 5.72 -10.23
C ARG A 61 -11.49 5.69 -10.34
N ILE A 62 -12.01 5.30 -11.50
CA ILE A 62 -13.45 5.05 -11.75
C ILE A 62 -14.01 3.96 -10.83
N HIS A 63 -13.34 2.82 -10.70
CA HIS A 63 -13.76 1.70 -9.86
C HIS A 63 -13.81 2.11 -8.38
N ASN A 64 -12.75 2.74 -7.89
CA ASN A 64 -12.66 3.19 -6.49
C ASN A 64 -13.77 4.20 -6.14
N LEU A 65 -13.98 5.19 -7.00
CA LEU A 65 -15.01 6.20 -6.80
C LEU A 65 -16.42 5.60 -6.93
N SER A 66 -16.61 4.58 -7.78
CA SER A 66 -17.90 3.86 -7.89
C SER A 66 -18.22 3.09 -6.61
N LEU A 67 -17.24 2.37 -6.07
CA LEU A 67 -17.40 1.63 -4.82
C LEU A 67 -17.72 2.58 -3.65
N LEU A 68 -17.05 3.73 -3.58
CA LEU A 68 -17.32 4.75 -2.57
C LEU A 68 -18.76 5.28 -2.65
N VAL A 69 -19.23 5.63 -3.85
CA VAL A 69 -20.60 6.09 -4.08
C VAL A 69 -21.63 5.02 -3.67
N GLN A 70 -21.34 3.74 -3.95
CA GLN A 70 -22.18 2.62 -3.54
C GLN A 70 -22.24 2.49 -2.02
N ASN A 71 -21.09 2.52 -1.34
CA ASN A 71 -21.03 2.41 0.13
C ASN A 71 -21.80 3.54 0.83
N ILE A 72 -21.71 4.78 0.31
CA ILE A 72 -22.48 5.91 0.82
C ILE A 72 -23.98 5.63 0.68
N LYS A 73 -24.44 5.18 -0.50
CA LYS A 73 -25.86 4.82 -0.70
C LYS A 73 -26.33 3.75 0.27
N THR A 74 -25.59 2.65 0.36
CA THR A 74 -25.88 1.54 1.28
C THR A 74 -25.96 2.02 2.71
N TYR A 75 -25.04 2.87 3.16
CA TYR A 75 -25.08 3.42 4.51
C TYR A 75 -26.35 4.24 4.78
N TYR A 76 -26.70 5.16 3.87
CA TYR A 76 -27.90 5.99 4.02
C TYR A 76 -29.19 5.16 4.00
N GLN A 77 -29.29 4.18 3.09
CA GLN A 77 -30.49 3.36 2.94
C GLN A 77 -30.62 2.30 4.04
N ASP A 78 -29.55 1.58 4.33
CA ASP A 78 -29.61 0.39 5.17
C ASP A 78 -29.42 0.71 6.65
N HIS A 79 -28.57 1.68 6.98
CA HIS A 79 -28.25 2.03 8.36
C HIS A 79 -29.02 3.26 8.84
N LEU A 80 -29.06 4.34 8.06
CA LEU A 80 -29.73 5.58 8.47
C LEU A 80 -31.23 5.58 8.15
N LYS A 81 -31.69 4.74 7.22
CA LYS A 81 -33.06 4.77 6.68
C LYS A 81 -33.44 6.16 6.16
N GLN A 82 -32.48 6.85 5.56
CA GLN A 82 -32.61 8.22 5.05
C GLN A 82 -32.44 8.26 3.53
N LEU A 83 -33.21 9.13 2.87
CA LEU A 83 -33.08 9.39 1.44
C LEU A 83 -32.00 10.45 1.20
N ILE A 84 -31.15 10.20 0.21
CA ILE A 84 -30.17 11.19 -0.26
C ILE A 84 -30.89 12.15 -1.22
N MET A 85 -31.08 13.40 -0.80
CA MET A 85 -31.76 14.43 -1.60
C MET A 85 -30.83 15.15 -2.59
N THR A 86 -29.52 15.06 -2.37
CA THR A 86 -28.51 15.68 -3.22
C THR A 86 -28.01 14.70 -4.28
N PRO A 87 -27.72 15.15 -5.52
CA PRO A 87 -27.14 14.28 -6.52
C PRO A 87 -25.75 13.82 -6.06
N LEU A 88 -25.49 12.52 -6.13
CA LEU A 88 -24.17 11.99 -5.82
C LEU A 88 -23.17 12.37 -6.91
N PRO A 89 -21.87 12.47 -6.57
CA PRO A 89 -20.85 12.91 -7.51
C PRO A 89 -20.77 11.98 -8.73
N ASN A 90 -20.59 12.58 -9.92
CA ASN A 90 -20.40 11.81 -11.15
C ASN A 90 -18.97 11.26 -11.20
N VAL A 91 -18.85 9.96 -10.98
CA VAL A 91 -17.59 9.20 -10.97
C VAL A 91 -16.77 9.42 -12.24
N LEU A 92 -17.40 9.46 -13.42
CA LEU A 92 -16.67 9.62 -14.70
C LEU A 92 -16.07 11.03 -14.81
N LEU A 93 -16.81 12.07 -14.43
CA LEU A 93 -16.29 13.44 -14.43
C LEU A 93 -15.16 13.62 -13.43
N LEU A 94 -15.29 13.01 -12.25
CA LEU A 94 -14.25 13.04 -11.25
C LEU A 94 -13.01 12.32 -11.75
N ALA A 95 -13.13 11.14 -12.34
CA ALA A 95 -12.00 10.33 -12.78
C ALA A 95 -11.17 10.94 -13.92
N VAL A 96 -11.76 11.80 -14.76
CA VAL A 96 -11.08 12.44 -15.92
C VAL A 96 -10.35 13.74 -15.56
N ASN A 97 -10.73 14.41 -14.47
CA ASN A 97 -10.06 15.62 -14.02
C ASN A 97 -8.76 15.26 -13.27
N GLU A 98 -7.70 14.99 -14.04
CA GLU A 98 -6.30 14.83 -13.58
C GLU A 98 -5.51 16.13 -13.81
N LYS A 99 -5.96 17.23 -13.21
CA LYS A 99 -5.14 18.45 -13.10
C LYS A 99 -5.13 18.94 -11.66
N PHE A 100 -4.25 18.35 -10.87
CA PHE A 100 -3.70 18.94 -9.65
C PHE A 100 -2.20 18.62 -9.60
#